data_AF-K1RNJ6-F1
#
_entry.id   AF-K1RNJ6-F1
#
_cell.length_a   1.000
_cell.length_b   1.000
_cell.length_c   1.000
_cell.angle_alpha   90.00
_cell.angle_beta   90.00
_cell.angle_gamma   90.00
#
_symmetry.space_group_name_H-M   'P 1'
#
loop_
_entity.id
_entity.type
_entity.pdbx_description
1 polymer ?
#
loop_
_entity_poly.entity_id
_entity_poly.type
_entity_poly.pdbx_seq_one_letter_code
_entity_poly.pdbx_strand_id
1 'polypeptide(L)'
;MKDILIQYYAITGFVTGSPRDVLREAFKANLISDDEWMDMLKVRNELAHDYDSEIVKTYCNTIVKEYIDLFYEFKGVVNALEM
;
A
#
# COMPACT_ATOMS: atom_id res chain seq x y z
N MET A 1 6.98 4.74 2.10
CA MET A 1 6.12 5.42 1.10
C MET A 1 5.82 6.87 1.48
N LYS A 2 5.17 7.17 2.62
CA LYS A 2 4.83 8.55 2.99
C LYS A 2 6.02 9.51 2.97
N ASP A 3 7.15 9.09 3.55
CA ASP A 3 8.36 9.93 3.57
C ASP A 3 8.90 10.20 2.16
N ILE A 4 8.78 9.24 1.23
CA ILE A 4 9.14 9.43 -0.18
C ILE A 4 8.27 10.51 -0.81
N LEU A 5 6.95 10.46 -0.58
CA LEU A 5 6.03 11.49 -1.10
C LEU A 5 6.37 12.89 -0.56
N ILE A 6 6.76 12.98 0.71
CA ILE A 6 7.14 14.27 1.33
C ILE A 6 8.50 14.74 0.80
N GLN A 7 9.51 13.89 0.85
CA GLN A 7 10.91 14.29 0.64
C GLN A 7 11.27 14.38 -0.84
N TYR A 8 10.76 13.46 -1.67
CA TYR A 8 11.08 13.41 -3.10
C TYR A 8 10.05 14.18 -3.95
N TYR A 9 8.75 14.00 -3.67
CA TYR A 9 7.68 14.61 -4.47
C TYR A 9 7.17 15.95 -3.89
N ALA A 10 7.69 16.40 -2.75
CA ALA A 10 7.24 17.61 -2.04
C ALA A 10 5.73 17.62 -1.71
N ILE A 11 5.08 16.45 -1.65
CA ILE A 11 3.66 16.32 -1.32
C ILE A 11 3.52 16.35 0.21
N THR A 12 2.94 17.42 0.73
CA THR A 12 2.76 17.64 2.17
C THR A 12 1.29 17.75 2.60
N GLY A 13 0.36 17.86 1.64
CA GLY A 13 -1.08 18.08 1.84
C GLY A 13 -1.89 16.85 2.28
N PHE A 14 -1.36 16.01 3.18
CA PHE A 14 -2.13 14.88 3.70
C PHE A 14 -3.18 15.34 4.70
N VAL A 15 -4.43 15.49 4.25
CA VAL A 15 -5.56 16.04 5.04
C VAL A 15 -5.71 15.35 6.40
N THR A 16 -5.68 14.01 6.43
CA THR A 16 -5.78 13.25 7.70
C THR A 16 -4.47 12.54 8.09
N GLY A 17 -3.51 12.46 7.17
CA GLY A 17 -2.32 11.63 7.34
C GLY A 17 -2.59 10.12 7.43
N SER A 18 -3.83 9.68 7.19
CA SER A 18 -4.24 8.28 7.28
C SER A 18 -3.58 7.41 6.19
N PRO A 19 -3.46 6.09 6.40
CA PRO A 19 -2.94 5.18 5.38
C PRO A 19 -3.66 5.32 4.03
N ARG A 20 -4.98 5.54 4.06
CA ARG A 20 -5.80 5.75 2.87
C ARG A 20 -5.42 7.02 2.12
N ASP A 21 -5.17 8.12 2.83
CA ASP A 21 -4.72 9.37 2.19
C ASP A 21 -3.32 9.20 1.59
N VAL A 22 -2.43 8.49 2.27
CA VAL A 22 -1.09 8.19 1.75
C VAL A 22 -1.16 7.38 0.45
N LEU A 23 -2.00 6.34 0.39
CA LEU A 23 -2.17 5.52 -0.82
C LEU A 23 -2.74 6.34 -1.99
N ARG A 24 -3.70 7.24 -1.73
CA ARG A 24 -4.27 8.11 -2.78
C ARG A 24 -3.22 9.05 -3.37
N GLU A 25 -2.42 9.68 -2.53
CA GLU A 25 -1.37 10.58 -3.02
C GLU A 25 -0.24 9.79 -3.71
N ALA A 26 0.07 8.58 -3.25
CA ALA A 26 1.01 7.70 -3.93
C ALA A 26 0.55 7.31 -5.34
N PHE A 27 -0.74 6.99 -5.49
CA PHE A 27 -1.34 6.69 -6.79
C PHE A 27 -1.29 7.91 -7.72
N LYS A 28 -1.68 9.09 -7.24
CA LYS A 28 -1.58 10.35 -8.02
C LYS A 28 -0.16 10.68 -8.45
N ALA A 29 0.83 10.34 -7.63
CA ALA A 29 2.25 10.55 -7.91
C ALA A 29 2.85 9.47 -8.84
N ASN A 30 2.05 8.49 -9.30
CA ASN A 30 2.50 7.30 -10.02
C ASN A 30 3.58 6.50 -9.26
N LEU A 31 3.61 6.61 -7.93
CA LEU A 31 4.51 5.85 -7.09
C LEU A 31 4.02 4.40 -6.90
N ILE A 32 2.71 4.21 -7.04
CA ILE A 32 2.01 2.93 -7.17
C ILE A 32 0.98 3.05 -8.29
N SER A 33 0.63 1.94 -8.93
CA SER A 33 -0.26 1.92 -10.10
C SER A 33 -1.52 1.06 -9.93
N ASP A 34 -1.63 0.31 -8.83
CA ASP A 34 -2.70 -0.66 -8.64
C ASP A 34 -3.71 -0.23 -7.56
N ASP A 35 -4.99 -0.43 -7.82
CA ASP A 35 -6.07 -0.20 -6.86
C ASP A 35 -6.11 -1.27 -5.75
N GLU A 36 -5.47 -2.43 -5.97
CA GLU A 36 -5.36 -3.53 -5.01
C GLU A 36 -4.73 -3.11 -3.68
N TRP A 37 -3.92 -2.04 -3.65
CA TRP A 37 -3.40 -1.46 -2.41
C TRP A 37 -4.52 -1.02 -1.45
N MET A 38 -5.65 -0.53 -1.98
CA MET A 38 -6.80 -0.12 -1.18
C MET A 38 -7.55 -1.32 -0.60
N ASP A 39 -7.59 -2.44 -1.33
CA ASP A 39 -8.19 -3.68 -0.85
C ASP A 39 -7.29 -4.36 0.17
N MET A 40 -5.96 -4.38 -0.06
CA MET A 40 -4.97 -4.80 0.93
C MET A 40 -5.14 -4.03 2.24
N LEU A 41 -5.34 -2.71 2.19
CA LEU A 41 -5.55 -1.90 3.40
C LEU A 41 -6.82 -2.33 4.16
N LYS A 42 -7.92 -2.66 3.45
CA LYS A 42 -9.15 -3.16 4.09
C LYS A 42 -8.89 -4.52 4.74
N VAL A 43 -8.33 -5.48 4.00
CA VAL A 43 -8.02 -6.83 4.50
C VAL A 43 -7.11 -6.76 5.72
N ARG A 44 -6.07 -5.91 5.70
CA ARG A 44 -5.19 -5.66 6.85
C ARG A 44 -5.94 -5.18 8.08
N ASN A 45 -6.93 -4.29 7.91
CA ASN A 45 -7.72 -3.80 9.03
C ASN A 45 -8.64 -4.88 9.61
N GLU A 46 -9.22 -5.72 8.75
CA GLU A 46 -10.05 -6.86 9.19
C GLU A 46 -9.21 -7.95 9.88
N LEU A 47 -7.98 -8.21 9.41
CA LEU A 47 -7.07 -9.21 10.01
C LEU A 47 -6.75 -8.94 11.49
N ALA A 48 -6.82 -7.70 11.96
CA ALA A 48 -6.67 -7.38 13.38
C ALA A 48 -7.80 -7.96 14.25
N HIS A 49 -8.91 -8.34 13.63
CA HIS A 49 -10.11 -8.88 14.26
C HIS A 49 -10.33 -10.36 13.92
N ASP A 50 -9.37 -11.02 13.26
CA ASP A 50 -9.47 -12.41 12.78
C ASP A 50 -9.20 -13.45 13.87
N TYR A 51 -10.02 -13.44 14.93
CA TYR A 51 -9.84 -14.32 16.10
C TYR A 51 -10.15 -15.80 15.79
N ASP A 52 -10.97 -16.08 14.79
CA ASP A 52 -11.37 -17.43 14.34
C ASP A 52 -10.61 -17.91 13.09
N SER A 53 -9.67 -17.09 12.59
CA SER A 53 -8.84 -17.37 11.41
C SER A 53 -9.61 -17.50 10.09
N GLU A 54 -10.84 -17.01 10.00
CA GLU A 54 -11.63 -17.07 8.76
C GLU A 54 -11.14 -16.08 7.70
N ILE A 55 -10.67 -14.90 8.11
CA ILE A 55 -10.17 -13.89 7.19
C ILE A 55 -8.82 -14.34 6.61
N VAL A 56 -7.90 -14.82 7.44
CA VAL A 56 -6.60 -15.32 6.94
C VAL A 56 -6.78 -16.52 6.02
N LYS A 57 -7.70 -17.46 6.31
CA LYS A 57 -7.99 -18.59 5.40
C LYS A 57 -8.50 -18.10 4.04
N THR A 58 -9.33 -17.07 4.05
CA THR A 58 -9.91 -16.49 2.83
C THR A 58 -8.85 -15.75 2.00
N TYR A 59 -8.00 -14.95 2.65
CA TYR A 59 -7.08 -14.04 1.95
C TYR A 59 -5.62 -14.51 1.87
N CYS A 60 -5.23 -15.63 2.50
CA CYS A 60 -3.84 -16.10 2.51
C CYS A 60 -3.24 -16.20 1.10
N ASN A 61 -3.99 -16.75 0.14
CA ASN A 61 -3.53 -16.85 -1.24
C ASN A 61 -3.31 -15.47 -1.88
N THR A 62 -4.27 -14.55 -1.74
CA THR A 62 -4.15 -13.17 -2.23
C THR A 62 -2.98 -12.43 -1.57
N ILE A 63 -2.79 -12.59 -0.26
CA ILE A 63 -1.66 -11.98 0.46
C ILE A 63 -0.34 -12.44 -0.14
N VAL A 64 -0.18 -13.75 -0.32
CA VAL A 64 1.10 -14.32 -0.76
C VAL A 64 1.36 -14.11 -2.26
N LYS A 65 0.31 -14.14 -3.10
CA LYS A 65 0.44 -14.16 -4.56
C LYS A 65 0.18 -12.83 -5.24
N GLU A 66 -0.51 -11.90 -4.59
CA GLU A 66 -0.89 -10.62 -5.19
C GLU A 66 -0.24 -9.49 -4.37
N TYR A 67 -0.51 -9.44 -3.07
CA TYR A 67 -0.04 -8.32 -2.24
C TYR A 67 1.48 -8.26 -2.10
N ILE A 68 2.17 -9.39 -2.02
CA ILE A 68 3.64 -9.41 -1.99
C ILE A 68 4.23 -8.85 -3.30
N ASP A 69 3.63 -9.17 -4.45
CA ASP A 69 4.10 -8.72 -5.75
C ASP A 69 3.98 -7.20 -5.90
N LEU A 70 2.91 -6.60 -5.38
CA LEU A 70 2.78 -5.14 -5.30
C LEU A 70 3.95 -4.47 -4.56
N PHE A 71 4.45 -5.08 -3.48
CA PHE A 71 5.63 -4.54 -2.78
C PHE A 71 6.92 -4.67 -3.59
N TYR A 72 7.06 -5.73 -4.41
CA TYR A 72 8.20 -5.86 -5.32
C TYR A 72 8.16 -4.83 -6.44
N GLU A 73 6.98 -4.57 -7.02
CA GLU A 73 6.80 -3.51 -8.01
C GLU A 73 7.11 -2.14 -7.42
N PHE A 74 6.56 -1.83 -6.26
CA PHE A 74 6.84 -0.59 -5.54
C PHE A 74 8.34 -0.43 -5.25
N LYS A 75 9.01 -1.50 -4.81
CA LYS A 75 10.47 -1.49 -4.62
C LYS A 75 11.22 -1.18 -5.93
N GLY A 76 10.76 -1.73 -7.06
CA GLY A 76 11.31 -1.44 -8.39
C GLY A 76 11.21 0.05 -8.74
N VAL A 77 10.04 0.65 -8.52
CA VAL A 77 9.82 2.10 -8.73
C VAL A 77 10.73 2.92 -7.83
N VAL A 78 10.78 2.62 -6.53
CA VAL A 78 11.62 3.36 -5.57
C VAL A 78 13.10 3.27 -5.92
N ASN A 79 13.59 2.08 -6.26
CA ASN A 79 14.98 1.91 -6.66
C ASN A 79 15.32 2.74 -7.90
N ALA A 80 14.39 2.89 -8.85
CA ALA A 80 14.59 3.73 -10.03
C ALA A 80 14.61 5.24 -9.71
N LEU A 81 14.09 5.67 -8.55
CA LEU A 81 14.17 7.05 -8.07
C LEU A 81 15.51 7.36 -7.37
N GLU A 82 16.17 6.34 -6.80
CA GLU A 82 17.46 6.43 -6.10
C GLU A 82 18.68 6.13 -7.01
N MET A 83 18.44 5.80 -8.29
CA MET A 83 19.46 5.60 -9.32
C MET A 83 20.00 6.92 -9.90
#